data_AF-A0A7S2ID85-F1
#
_entry.id   AF-A0A7S2ID85-F1
#
_cell.length_a   1.000
_cell.length_b   1.000
_cell.length_c   1.000
_cell.angle_alpha   90.00
_cell.angle_beta   90.00
_cell.angle_gamma   90.00
#
_symmetry.space_group_name_H-M   'P 1'
#
loop_
_entity.id
_entity.type
_entity.pdbx_description
1 polymer ?
#
loop_
_entity_poly.entity_id
_entity_poly.type
_entity_poly.pdbx_seq_one_letter_code
_entity_poly.pdbx_strand_id
1 'polypeptide(L)'
;PFSVAFSGGGVRAASFQAGVLWRLATTNTLKDVEYLCAVSGGAYIASGFASHCLAAKEPEPGESLEAWYLNRVADTIVRMQTNISYLVRDAVVAPGTEKATEGSGLLPRALDLPMLLLVLMLTLLTFPITFTFMYLIPFAEVADLFFGAAARMAFCAQGVSPWQVFLGSWHLYALIVLTGVLILVNFVIWVLWKVLPPCQRERAKLGRRPPRNLGWLLGHSTLAAMTRLSFMIIICLAVIMVLTDMEIWQYDFGIESRSRRTMHCRNYIHEMRQTHHWRCSDLEDGAPWWNHSLFWDAAGRNSTQPVADTLSYGFVREAIQYLRKNLSRFSTSMWSITTGMLIVLLVVSIILLPLVDFLFAYVLFAVGPAILFMMAVGFVRWRVFSPITQQPMPPLIKAPFNEDHWKVLVTWTFVIDMLLVPFYHVLRSNMHRYYTRSLQKAYFARGEDKSWKQFKDNVLAPFLLLTGTVNDFVRADEERSIHEISFSSIHTGSETLGYIRARRPQSLAKCTALTGAATDAFILGMLDRIRYRFWLEVLNLCMGDFIPFRRRERPVVQTLKQKL
;
A
#
# COMPACT_ATOMS: atom_id res chain seq x y z
N PRO A 1 -26.45 -27.23 29.69
CA PRO A 1 -25.57 -26.18 29.12
C PRO A 1 -24.75 -26.75 27.96
N PHE A 2 -24.62 -26.00 26.86
CA PHE A 2 -23.76 -26.36 25.73
C PHE A 2 -23.23 -25.11 25.01
N SER A 3 -22.32 -25.30 24.06
CA SER A 3 -21.74 -24.22 23.25
C SER A 3 -22.12 -24.38 21.78
N VAL A 4 -22.28 -23.26 21.08
CA VAL A 4 -22.61 -23.23 19.66
C VAL A 4 -21.48 -22.55 18.89
N ALA A 5 -21.07 -23.17 17.77
CA ALA A 5 -20.07 -22.62 16.87
C ALA A 5 -20.68 -22.27 15.51
N PHE A 6 -20.52 -21.01 15.09
CA PHE A 6 -20.97 -20.50 13.81
C PHE A 6 -19.78 -20.31 12.85
N SER A 7 -19.81 -21.07 11.77
CA SER A 7 -18.82 -21.04 10.68
C SER A 7 -18.81 -19.74 9.86
N GLY A 8 -17.78 -19.60 9.03
CA GLY A 8 -17.65 -18.51 8.08
C GLY A 8 -18.38 -18.76 6.77
N GLY A 9 -18.28 -17.80 5.84
CA GLY A 9 -18.96 -17.85 4.53
C GLY A 9 -19.75 -16.58 4.16
N GLY A 10 -19.51 -15.49 4.89
CA GLY A 10 -20.20 -14.22 4.70
C GLY A 10 -21.70 -14.31 4.93
N VAL A 11 -22.47 -13.51 4.18
CA VAL A 11 -23.93 -13.39 4.35
C VAL A 11 -24.67 -14.72 4.22
N ARG A 12 -24.21 -15.63 3.35
CA ARG A 12 -24.85 -16.95 3.17
C ARG A 12 -24.78 -17.80 4.45
N ALA A 13 -23.63 -17.80 5.11
CA ALA A 13 -23.46 -18.50 6.38
C ALA A 13 -24.30 -17.85 7.48
N ALA A 14 -24.33 -16.52 7.53
CA ALA A 14 -25.17 -15.77 8.47
C ALA A 14 -26.67 -16.16 8.34
N SER A 15 -27.18 -16.26 7.11
CA SER A 15 -28.56 -16.70 6.85
C SER A 15 -28.84 -18.14 7.31
N PHE A 16 -27.89 -19.05 7.10
CA PHE A 16 -28.03 -20.44 7.57
C PHE A 16 -28.06 -20.50 9.11
N GLN A 17 -27.16 -19.79 9.77
CA GLN A 17 -27.03 -19.79 11.23
C GLN A 17 -28.15 -19.02 11.93
N ALA A 18 -28.77 -18.05 11.26
CA ALA A 18 -30.04 -17.46 11.68
C ALA A 18 -31.12 -18.54 11.84
N GLY A 19 -31.20 -19.50 10.91
CA GLY A 19 -32.10 -20.66 11.04
C GLY A 19 -31.76 -21.55 12.22
N VAL A 20 -30.48 -21.71 12.55
CA VAL A 20 -30.04 -22.44 13.75
C VAL A 20 -30.50 -21.71 15.02
N LEU A 21 -30.30 -20.39 15.12
CA LEU A 21 -30.80 -19.59 16.26
C LEU A 21 -32.32 -19.70 16.40
N TRP A 22 -33.05 -19.63 15.28
CA TRP A 22 -34.50 -19.79 15.28
C TRP A 22 -34.93 -21.16 15.82
N ARG A 23 -34.25 -22.23 15.41
CA ARG A 23 -34.54 -23.57 15.91
C ARG A 23 -34.21 -23.72 17.39
N LEU A 24 -33.10 -23.15 17.86
CA LEU A 24 -32.73 -23.18 19.28
C LEU A 24 -33.74 -22.42 20.15
N ALA A 25 -34.22 -21.27 19.68
CA ALA A 25 -35.23 -20.48 20.38
C ALA A 25 -36.59 -21.20 20.42
N THR A 26 -37.08 -21.71 19.28
CA THR A 26 -38.37 -22.43 19.21
C THR A 26 -38.39 -23.77 19.94
N THR A 27 -37.23 -24.34 20.26
CA THR A 27 -37.12 -25.57 21.06
C THR A 27 -36.78 -25.29 22.52
N ASN A 28 -36.74 -24.00 22.92
CA ASN A 28 -36.39 -23.57 24.27
C ASN A 28 -35.02 -24.07 24.76
N THR A 29 -34.08 -24.29 23.83
CA THR A 29 -32.71 -24.74 24.13
C THR A 29 -31.70 -23.59 24.07
N LEU A 30 -32.08 -22.43 23.53
CA LEU A 30 -31.18 -21.26 23.44
C LEU A 30 -30.75 -20.72 24.81
N LYS A 31 -31.61 -20.86 25.83
CA LYS A 31 -31.29 -20.49 27.23
C LYS A 31 -30.16 -21.33 27.83
N ASP A 32 -29.87 -22.50 27.25
CA ASP A 32 -28.82 -23.41 27.70
C ASP A 32 -27.49 -23.16 26.96
N VAL A 33 -27.43 -22.20 26.03
CA VAL A 33 -26.22 -21.85 25.29
C VAL A 33 -25.35 -20.91 26.11
N GLU A 34 -24.21 -21.42 26.58
CA GLU A 34 -23.26 -20.65 27.38
C GLU A 34 -22.30 -19.83 26.52
N TYR A 35 -21.82 -20.42 25.43
CA TYR A 35 -20.84 -19.79 24.53
C TYR A 35 -21.37 -19.80 23.10
N LEU A 36 -21.16 -18.68 22.43
CA LEU A 36 -21.42 -18.54 21.01
C LEU A 36 -20.11 -18.12 20.33
N CYS A 37 -19.43 -19.12 19.76
CA CYS A 37 -18.17 -18.95 19.04
C CYS A 37 -18.46 -18.71 17.56
N ALA A 38 -17.87 -17.70 16.94
CA ALA A 38 -18.28 -17.30 15.60
C ALA A 38 -17.16 -16.70 14.75
N VAL A 39 -17.15 -17.00 13.45
CA VAL A 39 -16.21 -16.42 12.46
C VAL A 39 -16.96 -15.89 11.24
N SER A 40 -16.51 -14.77 10.68
CA SER A 40 -17.04 -14.19 9.43
C SER A 40 -18.57 -14.08 9.45
N GLY A 41 -19.29 -14.75 8.54
CA GLY A 41 -20.75 -14.78 8.49
C GLY A 41 -21.41 -15.12 9.83
N GLY A 42 -20.83 -16.09 10.55
CA GLY A 42 -21.20 -16.40 11.92
C GLY A 42 -21.10 -15.24 12.85
N ALA A 43 -20.02 -14.49 12.77
CA ALA A 43 -19.83 -13.33 13.61
C ALA A 43 -20.91 -12.26 13.36
N TYR A 44 -21.42 -12.13 12.12
CA TYR A 44 -22.45 -11.14 11.81
C TYR A 44 -23.74 -11.43 12.57
N ILE A 45 -24.24 -12.66 12.48
CA ILE A 45 -25.49 -13.05 13.14
C ILE A 45 -25.31 -13.19 14.65
N ALA A 46 -24.18 -13.72 15.10
CA ALA A 46 -23.80 -13.84 16.51
C ALA A 46 -23.79 -12.48 17.22
N SER A 47 -23.08 -11.52 16.62
CA SER A 47 -22.95 -10.16 17.16
C SER A 47 -24.26 -9.39 17.06
N GLY A 48 -25.03 -9.61 15.99
CA GLY A 48 -26.38 -9.07 15.83
C GLY A 48 -27.31 -9.56 16.94
N PHE A 49 -27.41 -10.87 17.14
CA PHE A 49 -28.23 -11.46 18.20
C PHE A 49 -27.82 -10.96 19.59
N ALA A 50 -26.52 -10.99 19.91
CA ALA A 50 -26.02 -10.46 21.18
C ALA A 50 -26.38 -8.97 21.35
N SER A 51 -26.26 -8.17 20.28
CA SER A 51 -26.68 -6.77 20.29
C SER A 51 -28.19 -6.59 20.55
N HIS A 52 -29.05 -7.48 20.06
CA HIS A 52 -30.49 -7.46 20.32
C HIS A 52 -30.82 -7.86 21.77
N CYS A 53 -30.15 -8.88 22.32
CA CYS A 53 -30.25 -9.22 23.74
C CYS A 53 -29.83 -8.07 24.66
N LEU A 54 -28.75 -7.36 24.29
CA LEU A 54 -28.25 -6.22 25.08
C LEU A 54 -29.12 -4.96 24.97
N ALA A 55 -29.79 -4.75 23.83
CA ALA A 55 -30.68 -3.60 23.65
C ALA A 55 -32.06 -3.80 24.27
N ALA A 56 -32.48 -5.05 24.48
CA ALA A 56 -33.75 -5.37 25.08
C ALA A 56 -33.73 -5.21 26.60
N LYS A 57 -34.91 -4.94 27.15
CA LYS A 57 -35.14 -5.03 28.60
C LYS A 57 -35.13 -6.50 29.03
N GLU A 58 -34.93 -6.71 30.32
CA GLU A 58 -35.19 -8.00 30.95
C GLU A 58 -36.62 -8.47 30.66
N PRO A 59 -36.89 -9.79 30.65
CA PRO A 59 -38.23 -10.32 30.43
C PRO A 59 -39.23 -9.68 31.40
N GLU A 60 -40.36 -9.21 30.88
CA GLU A 60 -41.40 -8.61 31.71
C GLU A 60 -41.97 -9.68 32.68
N PRO A 61 -42.48 -9.30 33.87
CA PRO A 61 -43.06 -10.26 34.80
C PRO A 61 -44.17 -11.08 34.14
N GLY A 62 -43.94 -12.39 33.97
CA GLY A 62 -44.87 -13.32 33.32
C GLY A 62 -44.51 -13.68 31.87
N GLU A 63 -43.55 -12.99 31.23
CA GLU A 63 -42.98 -13.43 29.96
C GLU A 63 -42.04 -14.61 30.20
N SER A 64 -42.25 -15.71 29.47
CA SER A 64 -41.33 -16.85 29.54
C SER A 64 -40.00 -16.47 28.87
N LEU A 65 -38.89 -16.95 29.43
CA LEU A 65 -37.57 -16.73 28.83
C LEU A 65 -37.48 -17.28 27.39
N GLU A 66 -38.27 -18.33 27.10
CA GLU A 66 -38.45 -18.88 25.76
C GLU A 66 -39.05 -17.85 24.80
N ALA A 67 -40.18 -17.24 25.17
CA ALA A 67 -40.84 -16.21 24.37
C ALA A 67 -39.92 -15.00 24.17
N TRP A 68 -39.22 -14.58 25.23
CA TRP A 68 -38.26 -13.50 25.14
C TRP A 68 -37.14 -13.79 24.13
N TYR A 69 -36.49 -14.96 24.21
CA TYR A 69 -35.44 -15.35 23.27
C TYR A 69 -35.96 -15.48 21.84
N LEU A 70 -37.14 -16.07 21.66
CA LEU A 70 -37.78 -16.19 20.34
C LEU A 70 -38.02 -14.82 19.71
N ASN A 71 -38.51 -13.86 20.49
CA ASN A 71 -38.69 -12.47 20.06
C ASN A 71 -37.35 -11.82 19.67
N ARG A 72 -36.28 -12.01 20.47
CA ARG A 72 -34.95 -11.44 20.16
C ARG A 72 -34.33 -12.03 18.90
N VAL A 73 -34.51 -13.34 18.67
CA VAL A 73 -34.07 -13.98 17.44
C VAL A 73 -34.89 -13.47 16.26
N ALA A 74 -36.23 -13.36 16.40
CA ALA A 74 -37.09 -12.79 15.37
C ALA A 74 -36.64 -11.37 14.96
N ASP A 75 -36.43 -10.49 15.95
CA ASP A 75 -35.94 -9.12 15.75
C ASP A 75 -34.62 -9.11 14.96
N THR A 76 -33.69 -9.99 15.32
CA THR A 76 -32.38 -10.12 14.67
C THR A 76 -32.53 -10.57 13.21
N ILE A 77 -33.37 -11.58 12.94
CA ILE A 77 -33.59 -12.13 11.60
C ILE A 77 -34.30 -11.13 10.69
N VAL A 78 -35.38 -10.50 11.18
CA VAL A 78 -36.13 -9.48 10.44
C VAL A 78 -35.21 -8.33 10.06
N ARG A 79 -34.37 -7.89 11.00
CA ARG A 79 -33.42 -6.82 10.75
C ARG A 79 -32.39 -7.21 9.69
N MET A 80 -31.78 -8.38 9.83
CA MET A 80 -30.83 -8.92 8.85
C MET A 80 -31.48 -8.97 7.48
N GLN A 81 -32.64 -9.60 7.32
CA GLN A 81 -33.33 -9.76 6.03
C GLN A 81 -33.65 -8.41 5.38
N THR A 82 -34.12 -7.44 6.17
CA THR A 82 -34.47 -6.09 5.70
C THR A 82 -33.25 -5.31 5.19
N ASN A 83 -32.05 -5.63 5.70
CA ASN A 83 -30.83 -4.87 5.44
C ASN A 83 -29.69 -5.72 4.85
N ILE A 84 -30.01 -6.91 4.33
CA ILE A 84 -29.00 -7.92 3.94
C ILE A 84 -28.14 -7.48 2.76
N SER A 85 -28.63 -6.53 1.95
CA SER A 85 -27.84 -5.80 0.95
C SER A 85 -27.04 -4.69 1.64
N TYR A 86 -26.22 -5.07 2.62
CA TYR A 86 -25.60 -4.14 3.57
C TYR A 86 -24.59 -3.17 2.93
N LEU A 87 -24.00 -3.53 1.77
CA LEU A 87 -23.11 -2.65 1.02
C LEU A 87 -23.87 -1.66 0.13
N VAL A 88 -24.93 -2.10 -0.54
CA VAL A 88 -25.79 -1.22 -1.35
C VAL A 88 -27.22 -1.65 -1.07
N ARG A 89 -27.92 -0.94 -0.17
CA ARG A 89 -29.32 -1.28 0.12
C ARG A 89 -30.11 -1.12 -1.18
N ASP A 90 -31.14 -1.94 -1.34
CA ASP A 90 -31.95 -1.95 -2.56
C ASP A 90 -32.58 -0.57 -2.77
N ALA A 91 -31.95 0.22 -3.64
CA ALA A 91 -32.32 1.59 -3.94
C ALA A 91 -33.59 1.64 -4.79
N VAL A 92 -33.95 0.54 -5.46
CA VAL A 92 -35.14 0.46 -6.31
C VAL A 92 -36.38 0.22 -5.46
N VAL A 93 -36.28 -0.61 -4.42
CA VAL A 93 -37.43 -0.98 -3.58
C VAL A 93 -37.95 0.19 -2.73
N ALA A 94 -37.06 1.06 -2.23
CA ALA A 94 -37.46 2.18 -1.37
C ALA A 94 -36.47 3.36 -1.41
N PRO A 95 -36.32 4.05 -2.56
CA PRO A 95 -35.27 5.07 -2.77
C PRO A 95 -35.34 6.24 -1.79
N GLY A 96 -36.57 6.69 -1.50
CA GLY A 96 -36.87 7.92 -0.75
C GLY A 96 -37.44 7.69 0.65
N THR A 97 -37.30 6.50 1.25
CA THR A 97 -37.72 6.31 2.64
C THR A 97 -36.86 7.19 3.57
N GLU A 98 -37.38 8.38 3.91
CA GLU A 98 -36.68 9.48 4.60
C GLU A 98 -36.16 9.11 5.98
N LYS A 99 -36.78 8.11 6.63
CA LYS A 99 -36.30 7.55 7.88
C LYS A 99 -35.91 6.10 7.61
N ALA A 100 -34.61 5.87 7.53
CA ALA A 100 -34.04 4.55 7.66
C ALA A 100 -34.68 3.88 8.89
N THR A 101 -35.57 2.90 8.67
CA THR A 101 -36.27 2.21 9.74
C THR A 101 -35.23 1.66 10.71
N GLU A 102 -35.40 2.00 12.00
CA GLU A 102 -34.56 1.53 13.10
C GLU A 102 -33.05 1.77 12.91
N GLY A 103 -32.68 2.98 12.44
CA GLY A 103 -31.29 3.43 12.43
C GLY A 103 -30.40 2.71 11.41
N SER A 104 -30.98 2.11 10.36
CA SER A 104 -30.27 1.43 9.26
C SER A 104 -29.42 2.36 8.36
N GLY A 105 -29.48 3.68 8.55
CA GLY A 105 -28.62 4.65 7.85
C GLY A 105 -28.94 6.09 8.24
N LEU A 106 -28.03 7.03 7.96
CA LEU A 106 -28.30 8.47 8.08
C LEU A 106 -28.84 9.07 6.77
N LEU A 107 -28.58 8.38 5.66
CA LEU A 107 -28.90 8.82 4.31
C LEU A 107 -29.94 7.87 3.68
N PRO A 108 -30.77 8.38 2.76
CA PRO A 108 -31.68 7.56 1.95
C PRO A 108 -30.93 6.43 1.23
N ARG A 109 -31.62 5.32 0.95
CA ARG A 109 -31.03 4.14 0.28
C ARG A 109 -30.45 4.48 -1.10
N ALA A 110 -31.03 5.46 -1.79
CA ALA A 110 -30.52 5.96 -3.08
C ALA A 110 -29.07 6.48 -3.00
N LEU A 111 -28.59 6.89 -1.83
CA LEU A 111 -27.22 7.39 -1.64
C LEU A 111 -26.20 6.31 -1.30
N ASP A 112 -26.61 5.05 -1.11
CA ASP A 112 -25.67 3.99 -0.77
C ASP A 112 -24.70 3.67 -1.90
N LEU A 113 -25.18 3.55 -3.13
CA LEU A 113 -24.32 3.30 -4.28
C LEU A 113 -23.35 4.48 -4.53
N PRO A 114 -23.80 5.75 -4.57
CA PRO A 114 -22.89 6.89 -4.61
C PRO A 114 -21.87 6.89 -3.46
N MET A 115 -22.27 6.53 -2.24
CA MET A 115 -21.37 6.46 -1.09
C MET A 115 -20.35 5.32 -1.23
N LEU A 116 -20.76 4.14 -1.72
CA LEU A 116 -19.84 3.04 -2.03
C LEU A 116 -18.85 3.45 -3.11
N LEU A 117 -19.33 4.04 -4.21
CA LEU A 117 -18.49 4.52 -5.31
C LEU A 117 -17.52 5.60 -4.82
N LEU A 118 -17.97 6.51 -3.96
CA LEU A 118 -17.11 7.53 -3.35
C LEU A 118 -16.04 6.90 -2.46
N VAL A 119 -16.41 5.95 -1.59
CA VAL A 119 -15.44 5.25 -0.72
C VAL A 119 -14.46 4.44 -1.55
N LEU A 120 -14.90 3.74 -2.59
CA LEU A 120 -14.03 3.02 -3.51
C LEU A 120 -13.09 3.98 -4.25
N MET A 121 -13.59 5.10 -4.76
CA MET A 121 -12.79 6.10 -5.43
C MET A 121 -11.75 6.71 -4.49
N LEU A 122 -12.12 7.11 -3.28
CA LEU A 122 -11.19 7.61 -2.26
C LEU A 122 -10.14 6.55 -1.88
N THR A 123 -10.56 5.30 -1.76
CA THR A 123 -9.67 4.17 -1.45
C THR A 123 -8.65 3.96 -2.56
N LEU A 124 -9.11 3.91 -3.83
CA LEU A 124 -8.27 3.77 -5.01
C LEU A 124 -7.34 4.96 -5.25
N LEU A 125 -7.77 6.18 -4.89
CA LEU A 125 -6.94 7.39 -4.99
C LEU A 125 -5.93 7.52 -3.85
N THR A 126 -6.11 6.80 -2.73
CA THR A 126 -5.20 6.90 -1.58
C THR A 126 -3.76 6.58 -1.98
N PHE A 127 -3.53 5.52 -2.77
CA PHE A 127 -2.19 5.17 -3.20
C PHE A 127 -1.60 6.15 -4.23
N PRO A 128 -2.25 6.52 -5.35
CA PRO A 128 -1.70 7.54 -6.26
C PRO A 128 -1.35 8.85 -5.57
N ILE A 129 -2.20 9.31 -4.63
CA ILE A 129 -1.95 10.53 -3.85
C ILE A 129 -0.72 10.33 -2.97
N THR A 130 -0.70 9.30 -2.13
CA THR A 130 0.44 9.06 -1.22
C THR A 130 1.73 8.75 -1.96
N PHE A 131 1.69 7.97 -3.05
CA PHE A 131 2.82 7.71 -3.93
C PHE A 131 3.36 9.00 -4.55
N THR A 132 2.49 9.86 -5.08
CA THR A 132 2.91 11.09 -5.76
C THR A 132 3.55 12.08 -4.78
N PHE A 133 2.83 12.39 -3.69
CA PHE A 133 3.25 13.42 -2.75
C PHE A 133 4.36 12.91 -1.82
N MET A 134 4.20 11.74 -1.19
CA MET A 134 5.15 11.27 -0.18
C MET A 134 6.42 10.62 -0.77
N TYR A 135 6.37 10.14 -2.01
CA TYR A 135 7.48 9.39 -2.61
C TYR A 135 8.00 10.04 -3.89
N LEU A 136 7.16 10.25 -4.90
CA LEU A 136 7.62 10.61 -6.24
C LEU A 136 8.24 12.01 -6.29
N ILE A 137 7.57 13.02 -5.72
CA ILE A 137 8.07 14.39 -5.72
C ILE A 137 9.36 14.51 -4.89
N PRO A 138 9.42 14.02 -3.63
CA PRO A 138 10.67 13.98 -2.86
C PRO A 138 11.77 13.21 -3.57
N PHE A 139 11.45 12.09 -4.22
CA PHE A 139 12.41 11.31 -4.97
C PHE A 139 12.99 12.09 -6.16
N ALA A 140 12.16 12.81 -6.91
CA ALA A 140 12.61 13.65 -8.02
C ALA A 140 13.49 14.81 -7.53
N GLU A 141 13.18 15.42 -6.38
CA GLU A 141 14.03 16.43 -5.76
C GLU A 141 15.38 15.87 -5.31
N VAL A 142 15.38 14.71 -4.65
CA VAL A 142 16.62 14.03 -4.24
C VAL A 142 17.44 13.66 -5.47
N ALA A 143 16.80 13.14 -6.53
CA ALA A 143 17.47 12.81 -7.78
C ALA A 143 18.09 14.05 -8.44
N ASP A 144 17.38 15.19 -8.47
CA ASP A 144 17.92 16.44 -8.99
C ASP A 144 19.07 16.98 -8.13
N LEU A 145 18.91 16.98 -6.81
CA LEU A 145 19.90 17.53 -5.89
C LEU A 145 21.24 16.80 -5.95
N PHE A 146 21.22 15.45 -5.99
CA PHE A 146 22.43 14.65 -5.96
C PHE A 146 23.00 14.28 -7.32
N PHE A 147 22.15 14.20 -8.36
CA PHE A 147 22.56 13.71 -9.68
C PHE A 147 22.21 14.66 -10.82
N GLY A 148 21.50 15.76 -10.55
CA GLY A 148 21.07 16.71 -11.57
C GLY A 148 22.26 17.38 -12.27
N ALA A 149 23.29 17.78 -11.53
CA ALA A 149 24.50 18.40 -12.09
C ALA A 149 25.21 17.44 -13.07
N ALA A 150 25.55 16.22 -12.62
CA ALA A 150 26.16 15.20 -13.46
C ALA A 150 25.29 14.81 -14.67
N ALA A 151 23.97 14.65 -14.49
CA ALA A 151 23.05 14.32 -15.58
C ALA A 151 22.96 15.43 -16.63
N ARG A 152 22.88 16.70 -16.20
CA ARG A 152 22.90 17.87 -17.10
C ARG A 152 24.25 18.04 -17.80
N MET A 153 25.35 17.82 -17.08
CA MET A 153 26.69 17.85 -17.66
C MET A 153 26.83 16.77 -18.74
N ALA A 154 26.40 15.53 -18.46
CA ALA A 154 26.39 14.44 -19.43
C ALA A 154 25.50 14.75 -20.64
N PHE A 155 24.36 15.40 -20.42
CA PHE A 155 23.47 15.83 -21.50
C PHE A 155 24.09 16.90 -22.40
N CYS A 156 24.84 17.84 -21.83
CA CYS A 156 25.43 18.95 -22.56
C CYS A 156 26.83 18.68 -23.12
N ALA A 157 27.58 17.72 -22.56
CA ALA A 157 28.91 17.34 -23.02
C ALA A 157 28.83 16.58 -24.36
N GLN A 158 29.49 17.10 -25.39
CA GLN A 158 29.55 16.44 -26.69
C GLN A 158 30.75 15.47 -26.76
N GLY A 159 30.52 14.26 -27.26
CA GLY A 159 31.60 13.30 -27.50
C GLY A 159 32.11 12.55 -26.25
N VAL A 160 31.57 12.83 -25.07
CA VAL A 160 31.87 12.11 -23.83
C VAL A 160 30.74 11.12 -23.55
N SER A 161 31.09 9.91 -23.11
CA SER A 161 30.07 8.94 -22.69
C SER A 161 29.41 9.41 -21.39
N PRO A 162 28.07 9.36 -21.24
CA PRO A 162 27.39 9.71 -20.00
C PRO A 162 27.96 8.97 -18.79
N TRP A 163 28.37 7.71 -18.99
CA TRP A 163 29.03 6.88 -17.99
C TRP A 163 30.33 7.47 -17.46
N GLN A 164 31.13 8.13 -18.30
CA GLN A 164 32.38 8.76 -17.88
C GLN A 164 32.11 9.97 -17.00
N VAL A 165 31.11 10.78 -17.35
CA VAL A 165 30.69 11.93 -16.53
C VAL A 165 30.16 11.45 -15.17
N PHE A 166 29.32 10.42 -15.19
CA PHE A 166 28.73 9.82 -14.00
C PHE A 166 29.76 9.16 -13.09
N LEU A 167 30.72 8.41 -13.63
CA LEU A 167 31.81 7.81 -12.84
C LEU A 167 32.79 8.86 -12.30
N GLY A 168 32.87 10.04 -12.94
CA GLY A 168 33.62 11.18 -12.44
C GLY A 168 32.93 11.91 -11.29
N SER A 169 31.61 11.78 -11.15
CA SER A 169 30.85 12.42 -10.08
C SER A 169 31.05 11.71 -8.74
N TRP A 170 31.43 12.47 -7.72
CA TRP A 170 31.63 11.97 -6.36
C TRP A 170 30.37 11.30 -5.80
N HIS A 171 29.19 11.87 -6.04
CA HIS A 171 27.92 11.37 -5.51
C HIS A 171 27.58 9.98 -6.05
N LEU A 172 27.75 9.75 -7.35
CA LEU A 172 27.48 8.45 -7.95
C LEU A 172 28.52 7.42 -7.52
N TYR A 173 29.81 7.80 -7.51
CA TYR A 173 30.86 6.91 -7.03
C TYR A 173 30.60 6.47 -5.59
N ALA A 174 30.27 7.40 -4.70
CA ALA A 174 29.91 7.11 -3.32
C ALA A 174 28.69 6.18 -3.23
N LEU A 175 27.67 6.38 -4.08
CA LEU A 175 26.47 5.53 -4.09
C LEU A 175 26.76 4.11 -4.61
N ILE A 176 27.62 3.96 -5.63
CA ILE A 176 28.07 2.65 -6.14
C ILE A 176 28.87 1.92 -5.07
N VAL A 177 29.82 2.60 -4.42
CA VAL A 177 30.61 2.03 -3.31
C VAL A 177 29.70 1.63 -2.16
N LEU A 178 28.77 2.51 -1.75
CA LEU A 178 27.79 2.20 -0.71
C LEU A 178 26.93 0.98 -1.09
N THR A 179 26.48 0.88 -2.33
CA THR A 179 25.70 -0.26 -2.81
C THR A 179 26.52 -1.54 -2.74
N GLY A 180 27.78 -1.52 -3.19
CA GLY A 180 28.70 -2.65 -3.10
C GLY A 180 28.93 -3.09 -1.65
N VAL A 181 29.16 -2.14 -0.74
CA VAL A 181 29.29 -2.39 0.71
C VAL A 181 28.01 -2.99 1.27
N LEU A 182 26.83 -2.44 0.94
CA LEU A 182 25.55 -2.97 1.40
C LEU A 182 25.30 -4.39 0.91
N ILE A 183 25.59 -4.70 -0.37
CA ILE A 183 25.47 -6.05 -0.92
C ILE A 183 26.42 -7.01 -0.21
N LEU A 184 27.68 -6.60 0.02
CA LEU A 184 28.66 -7.40 0.73
C LEU A 184 28.22 -7.67 2.18
N VAL A 185 27.80 -6.64 2.91
CA VAL A 185 27.30 -6.79 4.29
C VAL A 185 26.05 -7.67 4.32
N ASN A 186 25.12 -7.50 3.37
CA ASN A 186 23.92 -8.32 3.26
C ASN A 186 24.29 -9.80 3.00
N PHE A 187 25.28 -10.07 2.14
CA PHE A 187 25.81 -11.40 1.91
C PHE A 187 26.46 -12.00 3.17
N VAL A 188 27.29 -11.23 3.88
CA VAL A 188 27.92 -11.66 5.14
C VAL A 188 26.86 -11.97 6.19
N ILE A 189 25.86 -11.10 6.39
CA ILE A 189 24.74 -11.33 7.31
C ILE A 189 23.97 -12.59 6.90
N TRP A 190 23.73 -12.80 5.60
CA TRP A 190 23.06 -14.00 5.11
C TRP A 190 23.87 -15.27 5.42
N VAL A 191 25.19 -15.26 5.18
CA VAL A 191 26.07 -16.40 5.51
C VAL A 191 26.08 -16.65 7.02
N LEU A 192 26.30 -15.61 7.83
CA LEU A 192 26.27 -15.72 9.30
C LEU A 192 24.92 -16.25 9.79
N TRP A 193 23.82 -15.78 9.20
CA TRP A 193 22.47 -16.22 9.52
C TRP A 193 22.25 -17.71 9.17
N LYS A 194 22.90 -18.24 8.13
CA LYS A 194 22.84 -19.66 7.77
C LYS A 194 23.77 -20.55 8.60
N VAL A 195 24.94 -20.04 8.98
CA VAL A 195 26.01 -20.83 9.61
C VAL A 195 25.92 -20.83 11.14
N LEU A 196 25.57 -19.70 11.77
CA LEU A 196 25.60 -19.59 13.23
C LEU A 196 24.45 -20.38 13.88
N PRO A 197 24.73 -21.31 14.82
CA PRO A 197 23.70 -22.08 15.52
C PRO A 197 22.61 -21.23 16.21
N PRO A 198 22.91 -20.07 16.83
CA PRO A 198 21.89 -19.17 17.36
C PRO A 198 20.94 -18.58 16.32
N CYS A 199 21.33 -18.60 15.04
CA CYS A 199 20.51 -18.13 13.91
C CYS A 199 19.83 -19.28 13.16
N GLN A 200 20.25 -20.53 13.39
CA GLN A 200 19.63 -21.69 12.79
C GLN A 200 18.25 -21.94 13.42
N ARG A 201 17.30 -22.37 12.58
CA ARG A 201 15.95 -22.76 13.00
C ARG A 201 16.08 -23.99 13.90
N GLU A 202 16.00 -23.79 15.20
CA GLU A 202 15.82 -24.90 16.13
C GLU A 202 14.48 -25.56 15.77
N ARG A 203 14.52 -26.80 15.25
CA ARG A 203 13.28 -27.54 14.98
C ARG A 203 12.60 -27.73 16.33
N ALA A 204 11.35 -27.29 16.42
CA ALA A 204 10.52 -27.50 17.60
C ALA A 204 10.56 -28.98 17.96
N LYS A 205 11.11 -29.30 19.15
CA LYS A 205 10.96 -30.63 19.72
C LYS A 205 9.48 -30.82 20.03
N LEU A 206 8.92 -31.96 19.65
CA LEU A 206 7.48 -32.27 19.74
C LEU A 206 6.89 -31.73 21.06
N GLY A 207 5.94 -30.79 20.95
CA GLY A 207 5.11 -30.34 22.08
C GLY A 207 5.55 -29.07 22.83
N ARG A 208 6.72 -28.47 22.53
CA ARG A 208 7.06 -27.13 23.09
C ARG A 208 7.49 -26.17 21.98
N ARG A 209 6.75 -25.06 21.85
CA ARG A 209 7.14 -23.96 20.96
C ARG A 209 8.43 -23.32 21.51
N PRO A 210 9.51 -23.25 20.72
CA PRO A 210 10.73 -22.59 21.16
C PRO A 210 10.43 -21.11 21.48
N PRO A 211 11.07 -20.51 22.50
CA PRO A 211 10.90 -19.10 22.80
C PRO A 211 11.29 -18.26 21.57
N ARG A 212 10.66 -17.09 21.43
CA ARG A 212 10.97 -16.15 20.33
C ARG A 212 12.46 -15.81 20.37
N ASN A 213 13.24 -16.40 19.46
CA ASN A 213 14.65 -16.08 19.32
C ASN A 213 14.76 -14.69 18.70
N LEU A 214 14.97 -13.69 19.55
CA LEU A 214 15.12 -12.29 19.14
C LEU A 214 16.23 -12.13 18.10
N GLY A 215 17.31 -12.91 18.19
CA GLY A 215 18.41 -12.92 17.22
C GLY A 215 17.95 -13.35 15.83
N TRP A 216 17.11 -14.38 15.73
CA TRP A 216 16.54 -14.81 14.45
C TRP A 216 15.64 -13.74 13.82
N LEU A 217 14.74 -13.15 14.62
CA LEU A 217 13.82 -12.10 14.14
C LEU A 217 14.58 -10.85 13.68
N LEU A 218 15.58 -10.41 14.45
CA LEU A 218 16.42 -9.28 14.09
C LEU A 218 17.24 -9.58 12.84
N GLY A 219 17.90 -10.74 12.76
CA GLY A 219 18.69 -11.13 11.60
C GLY A 219 17.85 -11.19 10.32
N HIS A 220 16.68 -11.83 10.37
CA HIS A 220 15.76 -11.89 9.23
C HIS A 220 15.23 -10.50 8.82
N SER A 221 14.83 -9.68 9.78
CA SER A 221 14.31 -8.33 9.51
C SER A 221 15.39 -7.41 8.93
N THR A 222 16.60 -7.45 9.49
CA THR A 222 17.76 -6.70 8.99
C THR A 222 18.13 -7.13 7.57
N LEU A 223 18.22 -8.45 7.32
CA LEU A 223 18.50 -8.97 5.98
C LEU A 223 17.45 -8.51 4.96
N ALA A 224 16.17 -8.59 5.32
CA ALA A 224 15.08 -8.14 4.45
C ALA A 224 15.15 -6.61 4.20
N ALA A 225 15.43 -5.81 5.24
CA ALA A 225 15.58 -4.37 5.11
C ALA A 225 16.78 -3.98 4.24
N MET A 226 17.94 -4.61 4.45
CA MET A 226 19.15 -4.36 3.67
C MET A 226 18.98 -4.79 2.21
N THR A 227 18.40 -5.96 1.96
CA THR A 227 18.10 -6.42 0.59
C THR A 227 17.20 -5.43 -0.15
N ARG A 228 16.14 -4.94 0.51
CA ARG A 228 15.23 -3.93 -0.07
C ARG A 228 15.93 -2.60 -0.31
N LEU A 229 16.77 -2.16 0.62
CA LEU A 229 17.55 -0.93 0.48
C LEU A 229 18.54 -1.03 -0.69
N SER A 230 19.29 -2.13 -0.81
CA SER A 230 20.18 -2.38 -1.95
C SER A 230 19.41 -2.36 -3.26
N PHE A 231 18.28 -3.04 -3.34
CA PHE A 231 17.46 -3.06 -4.55
C PHE A 231 16.91 -1.68 -4.91
N MET A 232 16.46 -0.90 -3.92
CA MET A 232 16.00 0.47 -4.11
C MET A 232 17.12 1.38 -4.66
N ILE A 233 18.33 1.27 -4.11
CA ILE A 233 19.48 2.04 -4.59
C ILE A 233 19.86 1.64 -6.02
N ILE A 234 19.89 0.33 -6.33
CA ILE A 234 20.16 -0.16 -7.69
C ILE A 234 19.13 0.36 -8.67
N ILE A 235 17.84 0.33 -8.32
CA ILE A 235 16.77 0.91 -9.17
C ILE A 235 16.98 2.41 -9.33
N CYS A 236 17.29 3.14 -8.27
CA CYS A 236 17.56 4.58 -8.34
C CYS A 236 18.70 4.89 -9.31
N LEU A 237 19.84 4.20 -9.17
CA LEU A 237 20.99 4.29 -10.07
C LEU A 237 20.58 4.00 -11.52
N ALA A 238 19.90 2.87 -11.74
CA ALA A 238 19.44 2.47 -13.07
C ALA A 238 18.50 3.52 -13.69
N VAL A 239 17.57 4.08 -12.91
CA VAL A 239 16.65 5.12 -13.36
C VAL A 239 17.40 6.36 -13.80
N ILE A 240 18.34 6.88 -12.99
CA ILE A 240 19.09 8.11 -13.33
C ILE A 240 19.94 7.92 -14.59
N MET A 241 20.61 6.78 -14.71
CA MET A 241 21.48 6.48 -15.86
C MET A 241 20.65 6.30 -17.14
N VAL A 242 19.62 5.45 -17.09
CA VAL A 242 18.71 5.22 -18.22
C VAL A 242 18.03 6.52 -18.64
N LEU A 243 17.62 7.36 -17.69
CA LEU A 243 17.01 8.65 -17.97
C LEU A 243 17.91 9.58 -18.77
N THR A 244 19.17 9.67 -18.36
CA THR A 244 20.14 10.54 -19.01
C THR A 244 20.44 10.05 -20.42
N ASP A 245 20.63 8.74 -20.58
CA ASP A 245 20.82 8.12 -21.89
C ASP A 245 19.59 8.33 -22.80
N MET A 246 18.39 8.18 -22.26
CA MET A 246 17.14 8.42 -23.00
C MET A 246 17.00 9.87 -23.45
N GLU A 247 17.33 10.85 -22.60
CA GLU A 247 17.25 12.27 -22.95
C GLU A 247 18.28 12.64 -24.03
N ILE A 248 19.53 12.22 -23.84
CA ILE A 248 20.61 12.40 -24.83
C ILE A 248 20.19 11.81 -26.17
N TRP A 249 19.64 10.61 -26.14
CA TRP A 249 19.22 9.90 -27.33
C TRP A 249 18.07 10.58 -28.07
N GLN A 250 17.11 11.16 -27.34
CA GLN A 250 16.02 11.94 -27.93
C GLN A 250 16.55 13.14 -28.73
N TYR A 251 17.60 13.79 -28.23
CA TYR A 251 18.20 14.96 -28.86
C TYR A 251 19.31 14.65 -29.87
N ASP A 252 19.94 13.48 -29.81
CA ASP A 252 20.97 13.08 -30.76
C ASP A 252 20.41 12.55 -32.09
N PHE A 253 19.08 12.39 -32.18
CA PHE A 253 18.41 11.91 -33.38
C PHE A 253 18.25 13.01 -34.42
N GLY A 254 19.17 13.04 -35.38
CA GLY A 254 19.21 14.00 -36.49
C GLY A 254 20.11 15.20 -36.22
N ILE A 255 20.63 15.82 -37.28
CA ILE A 255 21.54 16.97 -37.20
C ILE A 255 20.83 18.15 -36.51
N GLU A 256 19.57 18.41 -36.87
CA GLU A 256 18.78 19.51 -36.32
C GLU A 256 18.53 19.36 -34.80
N SER A 257 18.27 18.14 -34.32
CA SER A 257 18.06 17.87 -32.89
C SER A 257 19.35 18.07 -32.07
N ARG A 258 20.52 17.69 -32.63
CA ARG A 258 21.82 17.95 -31.98
C ARG A 258 22.11 19.44 -31.87
N SER A 259 21.80 20.21 -32.91
CA SER A 259 21.90 21.66 -32.89
C SER A 259 20.98 22.26 -31.83
N ARG A 260 19.73 21.77 -31.72
CA ARG A 260 18.79 22.17 -30.67
C ARG A 260 19.32 21.87 -29.27
N ARG A 261 19.87 20.67 -29.02
CA ARG A 261 20.52 20.32 -27.73
C ARG A 261 21.58 21.34 -27.34
N THR A 262 22.48 21.63 -28.28
CA THR A 262 23.59 22.56 -28.09
C THR A 262 23.08 23.97 -27.81
N MET A 263 22.03 24.39 -28.52
CA MET A 263 21.39 25.68 -28.29
C MET A 263 20.76 25.75 -26.90
N HIS A 264 20.02 24.73 -26.48
CA HIS A 264 19.42 24.67 -25.13
C HIS A 264 20.48 24.77 -24.03
N CYS A 265 21.54 23.96 -24.13
CA CYS A 265 22.65 24.00 -23.18
C CYS A 265 23.36 25.36 -23.17
N ARG A 266 23.61 25.96 -24.34
CA ARG A 266 24.26 27.27 -24.44
C ARG A 266 23.39 28.37 -23.83
N ASN A 267 22.10 28.38 -24.14
CA ASN A 267 21.16 29.36 -23.62
C ASN A 267 21.06 29.26 -22.10
N TYR A 268 20.93 28.04 -21.59
CA TYR A 268 20.90 27.77 -20.16
C TYR A 268 22.17 28.27 -19.45
N ILE A 269 23.36 27.88 -19.92
CA ILE A 269 24.64 28.31 -19.33
C ILE A 269 24.79 29.84 -19.41
N HIS A 270 24.39 30.44 -20.53
CA HIS A 270 24.45 31.90 -20.72
C HIS A 270 23.54 32.64 -19.73
N GLU A 271 22.28 32.19 -19.59
CA GLU A 271 21.32 32.74 -18.64
C GLU A 271 21.82 32.62 -17.20
N MET A 272 22.33 31.44 -16.80
CA MET A 272 22.89 31.23 -15.45
C MET A 272 24.12 32.11 -15.19
N ARG A 273 24.97 32.33 -16.19
CA ARG A 273 26.14 33.24 -16.07
C ARG A 273 25.74 34.70 -15.95
N GLN A 274 24.72 35.14 -16.68
CA GLN A 274 24.28 36.54 -16.60
C GLN A 274 23.59 36.84 -15.28
N THR A 275 22.69 35.95 -14.86
CA THR A 275 21.85 36.15 -13.68
C THR A 275 22.59 35.86 -12.36
N HIS A 276 23.68 35.09 -12.38
CA HIS A 276 24.34 34.56 -11.18
C HIS A 276 23.39 33.75 -10.27
N HIS A 277 22.29 33.24 -10.82
CA HIS A 277 21.26 32.47 -10.11
C HIS A 277 21.41 30.96 -10.35
N TRP A 278 22.61 30.42 -10.13
CA TRP A 278 22.80 28.95 -10.18
C TRP A 278 22.13 28.26 -8.97
N ARG A 279 21.61 27.05 -9.18
CA ARG A 279 20.99 26.25 -8.13
C ARG A 279 22.02 25.35 -7.45
N CYS A 280 21.68 24.83 -6.28
CA CYS A 280 22.50 23.79 -5.63
C CYS A 280 22.63 22.55 -6.52
N SER A 281 21.58 22.19 -7.27
CA SER A 281 21.64 21.08 -8.24
C SER A 281 22.43 21.40 -9.51
N ASP A 282 22.99 22.60 -9.65
CA ASP A 282 23.92 22.95 -10.72
C ASP A 282 25.39 22.90 -10.27
N LEU A 283 25.66 22.63 -8.99
CA LEU A 283 27.02 22.58 -8.45
C LEU A 283 27.53 21.13 -8.45
N GLU A 284 28.70 20.92 -9.04
CA GLU A 284 29.51 19.71 -8.91
C GLU A 284 30.83 20.14 -8.26
N ASP A 285 31.22 19.50 -7.15
CA ASP A 285 32.42 19.86 -6.36
C ASP A 285 32.49 21.35 -5.95
N GLY A 286 31.32 21.93 -5.66
CA GLY A 286 31.18 23.32 -5.21
C GLY A 286 31.30 24.37 -6.32
N ALA A 287 31.46 23.97 -7.58
CA ALA A 287 31.47 24.86 -8.74
C ALA A 287 30.36 24.49 -9.73
N PRO A 288 29.88 25.43 -10.56
CA PRO A 288 28.91 25.09 -11.59
C PRO A 288 29.43 24.01 -12.55
N TRP A 289 28.62 23.01 -12.87
CA TRP A 289 29.05 21.83 -13.65
C TRP A 289 29.67 22.18 -15.01
N TRP A 290 29.30 23.30 -15.64
CA TRP A 290 29.87 23.76 -16.91
C TRP A 290 31.28 24.35 -16.78
N ASN A 291 31.80 24.50 -15.56
CA ASN A 291 33.20 24.88 -15.31
C ASN A 291 34.10 23.66 -15.13
N HIS A 292 33.53 22.45 -15.04
CA HIS A 292 34.29 21.22 -14.86
C HIS A 292 35.17 20.93 -16.08
N SER A 293 36.40 20.42 -15.87
CA SER A 293 37.37 20.15 -16.95
C SER A 293 36.82 19.23 -18.04
N LEU A 294 36.14 18.15 -17.62
CA LEU A 294 35.46 17.21 -18.52
C LEU A 294 34.47 17.87 -19.48
N PHE A 295 33.85 18.99 -19.08
CA PHE A 295 32.93 19.74 -19.94
C PHE A 295 33.70 20.60 -20.97
N TRP A 296 34.81 21.22 -20.57
CA TRP A 296 35.62 22.06 -21.45
C TRP A 296 36.32 21.28 -22.55
N ASP A 297 36.80 20.08 -22.23
CA ASP A 297 37.42 19.17 -23.20
C ASP A 297 36.41 18.73 -24.27
N ALA A 298 35.15 18.56 -23.87
CA ALA A 298 34.03 18.24 -24.75
C ALA A 298 33.53 19.44 -25.61
N ALA A 299 33.66 20.67 -25.11
CA ALA A 299 33.10 21.87 -25.72
C ALA A 299 33.97 22.55 -26.80
N GLY A 300 35.12 21.96 -27.16
CA GLY A 300 35.80 22.30 -28.42
C GLY A 300 36.88 23.38 -28.36
N ARG A 301 37.67 23.49 -27.29
CA ARG A 301 38.96 24.23 -27.35
C ARG A 301 40.17 23.36 -27.69
N ASN A 302 40.09 22.04 -27.53
CA ASN A 302 41.16 21.08 -27.84
C ASN A 302 40.72 19.90 -28.74
N SER A 303 39.59 20.01 -29.45
CA SER A 303 39.03 18.93 -30.27
C SER A 303 39.77 18.67 -31.60
N THR A 304 41.05 19.01 -31.70
CA THR A 304 41.92 18.55 -32.80
C THR A 304 42.42 17.12 -32.57
N GLN A 305 42.23 16.53 -31.39
CA GLN A 305 42.34 15.08 -31.25
C GLN A 305 40.95 14.45 -31.40
N PRO A 306 40.64 13.83 -32.55
CA PRO A 306 39.54 12.89 -32.60
C PRO A 306 39.87 11.81 -31.58
N VAL A 307 39.12 11.76 -30.47
CA VAL A 307 39.05 10.58 -29.60
C VAL A 307 38.28 9.52 -30.40
N ALA A 308 38.91 9.06 -31.47
CA ALA A 308 38.44 8.03 -32.37
C ALA A 308 39.26 6.77 -32.07
N ASP A 309 38.52 5.77 -31.60
CA ASP A 309 38.67 4.36 -31.98
C ASP A 309 39.62 3.41 -31.22
N THR A 310 40.26 3.79 -30.11
CA THR A 310 41.13 2.82 -29.39
C THR A 310 40.47 1.91 -28.35
N LEU A 311 39.17 2.09 -28.03
CA LEU A 311 38.43 1.09 -27.24
C LEU A 311 37.64 0.15 -28.16
N SER A 312 38.31 -0.92 -28.57
CA SER A 312 37.83 -2.03 -29.40
C SER A 312 36.68 -2.83 -28.73
N TYR A 313 35.47 -2.27 -28.74
CA TYR A 313 34.22 -3.01 -28.54
C TYR A 313 33.36 -2.94 -29.80
N GLY A 314 33.91 -3.37 -30.95
CA GLY A 314 33.23 -3.29 -32.25
C GLY A 314 31.85 -3.96 -32.27
N PHE A 315 31.73 -5.17 -31.70
CA PHE A 315 30.48 -5.91 -31.68
C PHE A 315 29.39 -5.26 -30.80
N VAL A 316 29.76 -4.77 -29.62
CA VAL A 316 28.82 -4.09 -28.71
C VAL A 316 28.42 -2.74 -29.29
N ARG A 317 29.34 -2.01 -29.92
CA ARG A 317 29.06 -0.73 -30.59
C ARG A 317 28.12 -0.92 -31.78
N GLU A 318 28.32 -1.94 -32.62
CA GLU A 318 27.44 -2.23 -33.75
C GLU A 318 26.05 -2.72 -33.30
N ALA A 319 25.98 -3.62 -32.31
CA ALA A 319 24.71 -4.07 -31.75
C ALA A 319 23.94 -2.91 -31.10
N ILE A 320 24.63 -2.07 -30.31
CA ILE A 320 24.06 -0.85 -29.73
C ILE A 320 23.66 0.12 -30.84
N GLN A 321 24.45 0.32 -31.89
CA GLN A 321 24.10 1.22 -32.99
C GLN A 321 22.91 0.70 -33.81
N TYR A 322 22.77 -0.62 -33.98
CA TYR A 322 21.64 -1.25 -34.65
C TYR A 322 20.35 -1.11 -33.82
N LEU A 323 20.40 -1.44 -32.53
CA LEU A 323 19.31 -1.16 -31.58
C LEU A 323 19.00 0.35 -31.55
N ARG A 324 20.04 1.20 -31.51
CA ARG A 324 19.92 2.66 -31.47
C ARG A 324 19.22 3.20 -32.71
N LYS A 325 19.52 2.70 -33.90
CA LYS A 325 18.90 3.09 -35.18
C LYS A 325 17.44 2.62 -35.28
N ASN A 326 17.13 1.44 -34.74
CA ASN A 326 15.77 0.88 -34.77
C ASN A 326 14.86 1.50 -33.70
N LEU A 327 15.35 1.72 -32.47
CA LEU A 327 14.57 2.42 -31.44
C LEU A 327 14.38 3.90 -31.80
N SER A 328 15.31 4.56 -32.50
CA SER A 328 15.31 6.04 -32.61
C SER A 328 14.25 6.62 -33.52
N ARG A 329 13.64 5.80 -34.38
CA ARG A 329 12.42 6.19 -35.11
C ARG A 329 11.20 6.37 -34.19
N PHE A 330 11.29 5.99 -32.91
CA PHE A 330 10.15 5.95 -31.98
C PHE A 330 10.20 7.03 -30.87
N SER A 331 11.26 7.82 -30.74
CA SER A 331 11.68 8.49 -29.48
C SER A 331 10.68 9.39 -28.74
N THR A 332 10.05 10.39 -29.38
CA THR A 332 9.16 11.34 -28.68
C THR A 332 7.70 10.90 -28.64
N SER A 333 7.28 10.11 -29.64
CA SER A 333 5.93 9.56 -29.69
C SER A 333 5.79 8.31 -28.81
N MET A 334 6.86 7.56 -28.56
CA MET A 334 6.81 6.28 -27.84
C MET A 334 6.38 6.41 -26.39
N TRP A 335 6.72 7.49 -25.67
CA TRP A 335 6.25 7.63 -24.29
C TRP A 335 4.72 7.75 -24.24
N SER A 336 4.15 8.63 -25.05
CA SER A 336 2.71 8.82 -25.18
C SER A 336 2.03 7.60 -25.79
N ILE A 337 2.63 6.97 -26.81
CA ILE A 337 2.11 5.76 -27.47
C ILE A 337 2.18 4.57 -26.53
N THR A 338 3.30 4.31 -25.86
CA THR A 338 3.46 3.15 -24.96
C THR A 338 2.55 3.31 -23.77
N THR A 339 2.50 4.49 -23.15
CA THR A 339 1.56 4.76 -22.06
C THR A 339 0.11 4.61 -22.54
N GLY A 340 -0.21 5.15 -23.73
CA GLY A 340 -1.51 4.98 -24.37
C GLY A 340 -1.87 3.53 -24.65
N MET A 341 -0.93 2.73 -25.18
CA MET A 341 -1.10 1.30 -25.45
C MET A 341 -1.30 0.50 -24.16
N LEU A 342 -0.52 0.82 -23.12
CA LEU A 342 -0.66 0.23 -21.79
C LEU A 342 -2.04 0.55 -21.20
N ILE A 343 -2.50 1.79 -21.32
CA ILE A 343 -3.86 2.19 -20.89
C ILE A 343 -4.93 1.46 -21.72
N VAL A 344 -4.78 1.39 -23.04
CA VAL A 344 -5.71 0.66 -23.92
C VAL A 344 -5.76 -0.82 -23.55
N LEU A 345 -4.61 -1.46 -23.31
CA LEU A 345 -4.54 -2.85 -22.85
C LEU A 345 -5.30 -3.03 -21.52
N LEU A 346 -5.13 -2.10 -20.58
CA LEU A 346 -5.85 -2.12 -19.32
C LEU A 346 -7.38 -1.98 -19.53
N VAL A 347 -7.82 -1.02 -20.35
CA VAL A 347 -9.24 -0.81 -20.68
C VAL A 347 -9.84 -2.02 -21.37
N VAL A 348 -9.15 -2.58 -22.38
CA VAL A 348 -9.56 -3.80 -23.08
C VAL A 348 -9.68 -4.96 -22.10
N SER A 349 -8.74 -5.11 -21.17
CA SER A 349 -8.79 -6.17 -20.18
C SER A 349 -9.96 -6.03 -19.19
N ILE A 350 -10.40 -4.79 -18.89
CA ILE A 350 -11.59 -4.53 -18.07
C ILE A 350 -12.86 -4.89 -18.85
N ILE A 351 -12.95 -4.49 -20.12
CA ILE A 351 -14.11 -4.80 -20.99
C ILE A 351 -14.25 -6.32 -21.17
N LEU A 352 -13.13 -7.05 -21.28
CA LEU A 352 -13.12 -8.51 -21.44
C LEU A 352 -13.24 -9.28 -20.12
N LEU A 353 -13.31 -8.60 -18.96
CA LEU A 353 -13.41 -9.25 -17.64
C LEU A 353 -14.56 -10.28 -17.54
N PRO A 354 -15.77 -10.05 -18.11
CA PRO A 354 -16.85 -11.04 -18.07
C PRO A 354 -16.59 -12.30 -18.90
N LEU A 355 -15.67 -12.22 -19.88
CA LEU A 355 -15.36 -13.31 -20.81
C LEU A 355 -14.08 -14.07 -20.39
N VAL A 356 -13.08 -13.34 -19.89
CA VAL A 356 -11.74 -13.86 -19.57
C VAL A 356 -11.25 -13.23 -18.27
N ASP A 357 -11.63 -13.83 -17.15
CA ASP A 357 -11.34 -13.33 -15.79
C ASP A 357 -9.82 -13.20 -15.48
N PHE A 358 -8.99 -14.12 -15.98
CA PHE A 358 -7.55 -14.11 -15.76
C PHE A 358 -6.80 -13.03 -16.57
N LEU A 359 -7.37 -12.55 -17.68
CA LEU A 359 -6.70 -11.58 -18.56
C LEU A 359 -6.48 -10.26 -17.84
N PHE A 360 -7.51 -9.77 -17.14
CA PHE A 360 -7.41 -8.54 -16.35
C PHE A 360 -6.32 -8.65 -15.29
N ALA A 361 -6.27 -9.75 -14.52
CA ALA A 361 -5.25 -9.94 -13.49
C ALA A 361 -3.83 -9.97 -14.09
N TYR A 362 -3.65 -10.58 -15.26
CA TYR A 362 -2.35 -10.66 -15.93
C TYR A 362 -1.92 -9.30 -16.51
N VAL A 363 -2.83 -8.62 -17.22
CA VAL A 363 -2.59 -7.28 -17.78
C VAL A 363 -2.30 -6.31 -16.66
N LEU A 364 -3.15 -6.25 -15.63
CA LEU A 364 -2.94 -5.40 -14.47
C LEU A 364 -1.55 -5.63 -13.87
N PHE A 365 -1.13 -6.90 -13.67
CA PHE A 365 0.20 -7.24 -13.14
C PHE A 365 1.39 -6.79 -14.00
N ALA A 366 1.32 -6.90 -15.32
CA ALA A 366 2.42 -6.48 -16.19
C ALA A 366 2.41 -4.95 -16.42
N VAL A 367 1.24 -4.41 -16.72
CA VAL A 367 1.05 -3.04 -17.18
C VAL A 367 1.13 -2.05 -16.02
N GLY A 368 0.57 -2.39 -14.87
CA GLY A 368 0.45 -1.46 -13.77
C GLY A 368 1.78 -0.99 -13.14
N PRO A 369 2.72 -1.89 -12.79
CA PRO A 369 4.03 -1.45 -12.32
C PRO A 369 4.81 -0.71 -13.41
N ALA A 370 4.62 -1.09 -14.68
CA ALA A 370 5.22 -0.40 -15.80
C ALA A 370 4.69 1.04 -15.91
N ILE A 371 3.39 1.28 -15.78
CA ILE A 371 2.82 2.64 -15.76
C ILE A 371 3.39 3.45 -14.60
N LEU A 372 3.42 2.91 -13.38
CA LEU A 372 3.97 3.62 -12.22
C LEU A 372 5.47 3.93 -12.39
N PHE A 373 6.24 2.99 -12.92
CA PHE A 373 7.65 3.18 -13.24
C PHE A 373 7.82 4.27 -14.31
N MET A 374 7.05 4.21 -15.41
CA MET A 374 7.09 5.20 -16.48
C MET A 374 6.69 6.60 -15.98
N MET A 375 5.68 6.69 -15.13
CA MET A 375 5.31 7.95 -14.48
C MET A 375 6.46 8.48 -13.61
N ALA A 376 7.10 7.61 -12.82
CA ALA A 376 8.20 8.01 -11.96
C ALA A 376 9.41 8.53 -12.76
N VAL A 377 9.80 7.76 -13.77
CA VAL A 377 10.87 8.09 -14.71
C VAL A 377 10.56 9.40 -15.44
N GLY A 378 9.35 9.57 -15.98
CA GLY A 378 8.92 10.80 -16.65
C GLY A 378 8.94 12.03 -15.74
N PHE A 379 8.60 11.87 -14.46
CA PHE A 379 8.62 12.97 -13.49
C PHE A 379 10.04 13.40 -13.11
N VAL A 380 10.93 12.43 -12.83
CA VAL A 380 12.36 12.70 -12.56
C VAL A 380 13.02 13.34 -13.79
N ARG A 381 12.74 12.80 -14.98
CA ARG A 381 13.20 13.37 -16.25
C ARG A 381 12.81 14.83 -16.40
N TRP A 382 11.53 15.13 -16.20
CA TRP A 382 10.99 16.49 -16.29
C TRP A 382 11.72 17.40 -15.30
N ARG A 383 11.88 16.97 -14.06
CA ARG A 383 12.56 17.78 -13.04
C ARG A 383 14.04 18.04 -13.34
N VAL A 384 14.77 17.04 -13.80
CA VAL A 384 16.22 17.13 -14.04
C VAL A 384 16.53 17.93 -15.32
N PHE A 385 15.84 17.64 -16.42
CA PHE A 385 16.20 18.15 -17.76
C PHE A 385 15.36 19.33 -18.24
N SER A 386 14.11 19.48 -17.81
CA SER A 386 13.27 20.58 -18.29
C SER A 386 13.77 21.99 -17.98
N PRO A 387 14.60 22.25 -16.95
CA PRO A 387 15.21 23.57 -16.83
C PRO A 387 16.13 23.94 -18.01
N ILE A 388 16.71 22.95 -18.70
CA ILE A 388 17.53 23.15 -19.91
C ILE A 388 16.66 23.09 -21.17
N THR A 389 15.85 22.05 -21.27
CA THR A 389 15.12 21.71 -22.50
C THR A 389 13.82 22.50 -22.67
N GLN A 390 13.31 23.10 -21.58
CA GLN A 390 12.01 23.79 -21.52
C GLN A 390 10.84 22.91 -21.96
N GLN A 391 10.99 21.58 -21.87
CA GLN A 391 9.94 20.65 -22.25
C GLN A 391 8.78 20.65 -21.23
N PRO A 392 7.52 20.64 -21.71
CA PRO A 392 6.35 20.41 -20.86
C PRO A 392 6.38 18.99 -20.29
N MET A 393 5.65 18.74 -19.20
CA MET A 393 5.49 17.39 -18.63
C MET A 393 4.31 16.66 -19.29
N PRO A 394 4.53 15.73 -20.22
CA PRO A 394 3.43 15.01 -20.84
C PRO A 394 2.90 13.94 -19.86
N PRO A 395 1.57 13.70 -19.76
CA PRO A 395 0.46 14.43 -20.39
C PRO A 395 -0.12 15.57 -19.51
N LEU A 396 0.37 15.75 -18.29
CA LEU A 396 -0.31 16.51 -17.23
C LEU A 396 -0.17 18.03 -17.36
N ILE A 397 1.01 18.53 -17.78
CA ILE A 397 1.32 19.97 -17.76
C ILE A 397 1.83 20.37 -19.13
N LYS A 398 1.03 21.15 -19.87
CA LYS A 398 1.41 21.70 -21.19
C LYS A 398 2.30 22.95 -21.11
N ALA A 399 2.40 23.56 -19.93
CA ALA A 399 3.23 24.74 -19.72
C ALA A 399 4.72 24.35 -19.69
N PRO A 400 5.63 25.25 -20.15
CA PRO A 400 7.06 25.05 -19.97
C PRO A 400 7.42 24.99 -18.49
N PHE A 401 8.58 24.40 -18.19
CA PHE A 401 9.06 24.31 -16.81
C PHE A 401 9.29 25.70 -16.24
N ASN A 402 8.68 25.95 -15.07
CA ASN A 402 8.89 27.16 -14.31
C ASN A 402 9.31 26.76 -12.89
N GLU A 403 10.47 27.24 -12.48
CA GLU A 403 11.08 26.96 -11.18
C GLU A 403 10.18 27.40 -10.02
N ASP A 404 9.48 28.53 -10.14
CA ASP A 404 8.59 29.03 -9.09
C ASP A 404 7.36 28.14 -8.95
N HIS A 405 6.80 27.67 -10.06
CA HIS A 405 5.70 26.69 -10.02
C HIS A 405 6.16 25.39 -9.36
N TRP A 406 7.39 24.95 -9.63
CA TRP A 406 7.93 23.75 -9.02
C TRP A 406 8.17 23.92 -7.51
N LYS A 407 8.75 25.05 -7.08
CA LYS A 407 8.90 25.38 -5.64
C LYS A 407 7.55 25.41 -4.93
N VAL A 408 6.53 25.99 -5.55
CA VAL A 408 5.16 25.98 -5.03
C VAL A 408 4.65 24.55 -4.91
N LEU A 409 4.86 23.70 -5.92
CA LEU A 409 4.48 22.28 -5.89
C LEU A 409 5.18 21.51 -4.75
N VAL A 410 6.49 21.65 -4.59
CA VAL A 410 7.26 20.99 -3.51
C VAL A 410 6.80 21.49 -2.13
N THR A 411 6.55 22.79 -2.00
CA THR A 411 6.06 23.38 -0.75
C THR A 411 4.70 22.81 -0.37
N TRP A 412 3.76 22.75 -1.32
CA TRP A 412 2.45 22.15 -1.08
C TRP A 412 2.54 20.64 -0.84
N THR A 413 3.45 19.95 -1.50
CA THR A 413 3.73 18.53 -1.26
C THR A 413 4.14 18.30 0.19
N PHE A 414 5.08 19.09 0.70
CA PHE A 414 5.50 19.00 2.09
C PHE A 414 4.36 19.28 3.09
N VAL A 415 3.52 20.29 2.82
CA VAL A 415 2.33 20.59 3.64
C VAL A 415 1.34 19.43 3.60
N ILE A 416 1.06 18.89 2.42
CA ILE A 416 0.17 17.74 2.22
C ILE A 416 0.72 16.53 2.96
N ASP A 417 2.02 16.23 2.87
CA ASP A 417 2.65 15.11 3.55
C ASP A 417 2.56 15.24 5.08
N MET A 418 2.83 16.43 5.62
CA MET A 418 2.65 16.70 7.05
C MET A 418 1.22 16.47 7.52
N LEU A 419 0.22 16.77 6.68
CA LEU A 419 -1.18 16.49 6.96
C LEU A 419 -1.52 15.01 6.76
N LEU A 420 -1.03 14.36 5.71
CA LEU A 420 -1.38 12.98 5.36
C LEU A 420 -0.76 11.97 6.33
N VAL A 421 0.48 12.18 6.80
CA VAL A 421 1.19 11.20 7.65
C VAL A 421 0.38 10.80 8.90
N PRO A 422 -0.15 11.73 9.72
CA PRO A 422 -0.99 11.38 10.87
C PRO A 422 -2.28 10.64 10.49
N PHE A 423 -2.87 10.98 9.34
CA PHE A 423 -4.14 10.41 8.87
C PHE A 423 -3.98 9.21 7.93
N TYR A 424 -2.74 8.78 7.62
CA TYR A 424 -2.50 7.70 6.67
C TYR A 424 -3.24 6.42 7.07
N HIS A 425 -3.21 6.08 8.37
CA HIS A 425 -3.95 4.93 8.90
C HIS A 425 -5.48 5.08 8.73
N VAL A 426 -6.00 6.30 8.83
CA VAL A 426 -7.41 6.60 8.63
C VAL A 426 -7.80 6.37 7.18
N LEU A 427 -7.03 6.97 6.25
CA LEU A 427 -7.25 6.87 4.81
C LEU A 427 -7.19 5.41 4.34
N ARG A 428 -6.20 4.66 4.84
CA ARG A 428 -6.06 3.23 4.57
C ARG A 428 -7.27 2.41 5.06
N SER A 429 -7.84 2.79 6.20
CA SER A 429 -8.98 2.09 6.82
C SER A 429 -10.36 2.46 6.26
N ASN A 430 -10.46 3.31 5.23
CA ASN A 430 -11.74 3.82 4.73
C ASN A 430 -12.70 2.70 4.31
N MET A 431 -12.21 1.73 3.51
CA MET A 431 -13.03 0.59 3.09
C MET A 431 -13.47 -0.28 4.28
N HIS A 432 -12.56 -0.54 5.23
CA HIS A 432 -12.91 -1.28 6.45
C HIS A 432 -13.94 -0.57 7.31
N ARG A 433 -13.84 0.76 7.47
CA ARG A 433 -14.82 1.56 8.24
C ARG A 433 -16.19 1.54 7.59
N TYR A 434 -16.23 1.66 6.26
CA TYR A 434 -17.45 1.55 5.49
C TYR A 434 -18.08 0.17 5.70
N TYR A 435 -17.30 -0.89 5.51
CA TYR A 435 -17.71 -2.28 5.73
C TYR A 435 -18.21 -2.54 7.16
N THR A 436 -17.50 -2.05 8.17
CA THR A 436 -17.89 -2.12 9.59
C THR A 436 -19.23 -1.45 9.83
N ARG A 437 -19.40 -0.23 9.31
CA ARG A 437 -20.64 0.52 9.43
C ARG A 437 -21.79 -0.19 8.72
N SER A 438 -21.56 -0.73 7.53
CA SER A 438 -22.56 -1.48 6.79
C SER A 438 -23.04 -2.72 7.56
N LEU A 439 -22.12 -3.51 8.13
CA LEU A 439 -22.48 -4.65 9.00
C LEU A 439 -23.23 -4.21 10.26
N GLN A 440 -22.75 -3.17 10.93
CA GLN A 440 -23.42 -2.59 12.10
C GLN A 440 -24.86 -2.24 11.76
N LYS A 441 -25.06 -1.53 10.66
CA LYS A 441 -26.39 -1.07 10.24
C LYS A 441 -27.31 -2.22 9.84
N ALA A 442 -26.76 -3.29 9.28
CA ALA A 442 -27.53 -4.44 8.84
C ALA A 442 -27.92 -5.42 9.96
N TYR A 443 -27.05 -5.65 10.94
CA TYR A 443 -27.22 -6.73 11.92
C TYR A 443 -27.50 -6.26 13.35
N PHE A 444 -27.03 -5.08 13.76
CA PHE A 444 -27.05 -4.69 15.17
C PHE A 444 -28.36 -4.00 15.53
N ALA A 445 -28.88 -4.25 16.72
CA ALA A 445 -30.11 -3.63 17.22
C ALA A 445 -30.07 -2.10 17.06
N ARG A 446 -31.09 -1.54 16.40
CA ARG A 446 -31.20 -0.11 16.06
C ARG A 446 -30.03 0.45 15.21
N GLY A 447 -29.18 -0.41 14.67
CA GLY A 447 -28.00 -0.04 13.90
C GLY A 447 -26.95 0.67 14.76
N GLU A 448 -26.96 0.41 16.07
CA GLU A 448 -26.04 0.99 17.04
C GLU A 448 -24.92 0.01 17.34
N ASP A 449 -23.69 0.49 17.34
CA ASP A 449 -22.56 -0.31 17.79
C ASP A 449 -22.65 -0.54 19.31
N LYS A 450 -22.10 -1.66 19.75
CA LYS A 450 -22.04 -2.05 21.15
C LYS A 450 -20.60 -2.24 21.56
N SER A 451 -20.28 -1.89 22.80
CA SER A 451 -18.94 -2.11 23.33
C SER A 451 -18.85 -3.46 24.02
N TRP A 452 -17.72 -4.15 23.85
CA TRP A 452 -17.41 -5.39 24.56
C TRP A 452 -17.58 -5.31 26.08
N LYS A 453 -17.39 -4.12 26.69
CA LYS A 453 -17.62 -3.91 28.13
C LYS A 453 -19.08 -4.15 28.53
N GLN A 454 -20.04 -3.81 27.67
CA GLN A 454 -21.47 -3.93 27.97
C GLN A 454 -21.94 -5.39 28.06
N PHE A 455 -21.20 -6.31 27.43
CA PHE A 455 -21.51 -7.74 27.46
C PHE A 455 -20.95 -8.47 28.67
N LYS A 456 -20.05 -7.84 29.44
CA LYS A 456 -19.42 -8.50 30.59
C LYS A 456 -20.44 -8.85 31.68
N ASP A 457 -21.46 -8.02 31.83
CA ASP A 457 -22.43 -8.09 32.92
C ASP A 457 -23.84 -8.49 32.41
N ASN A 458 -23.98 -8.84 31.13
CA ASN A 458 -25.25 -9.26 30.55
C ASN A 458 -25.39 -10.79 30.62
N VAL A 459 -26.30 -11.27 31.47
CA VAL A 459 -26.57 -12.70 31.71
C VAL A 459 -27.47 -13.31 30.62
N LEU A 460 -28.23 -12.48 29.90
CA LEU A 460 -29.20 -12.92 28.89
C LEU A 460 -28.58 -13.08 27.48
N ALA A 461 -27.33 -12.65 27.29
CA ALA A 461 -26.59 -12.88 26.06
C ALA A 461 -25.56 -13.99 26.31
N PRO A 462 -25.52 -15.05 25.47
CA PRO A 462 -24.45 -16.04 25.53
C PRO A 462 -23.07 -15.39 25.44
N PHE A 463 -22.07 -15.98 26.07
CA PHE A 463 -20.70 -15.47 26.02
C PHE A 463 -20.18 -15.49 24.59
N LEU A 464 -19.97 -14.30 24.04
CA LEU A 464 -19.59 -14.13 22.65
C LEU A 464 -18.08 -14.26 22.47
N LEU A 465 -17.67 -15.17 21.58
CA LEU A 465 -16.28 -15.37 21.17
C LEU A 465 -16.18 -15.23 19.65
N LEU A 466 -15.66 -14.11 19.18
CA LEU A 466 -15.44 -13.90 17.74
C LEU A 466 -14.02 -14.32 17.36
N THR A 467 -13.87 -15.13 16.32
CA THR A 467 -12.56 -15.57 15.81
C THR A 467 -12.32 -14.98 14.44
N GLY A 468 -11.14 -14.40 14.24
CA GLY A 468 -10.66 -13.87 12.97
C GLY A 468 -9.25 -14.39 12.67
N THR A 469 -8.62 -13.77 11.69
CA THR A 469 -7.24 -14.07 11.31
C THR A 469 -6.38 -12.82 11.39
N VAL A 470 -5.10 -13.03 11.64
CA VAL A 470 -4.09 -11.99 11.69
C VAL A 470 -2.90 -12.43 10.86
N ASN A 471 -2.43 -11.53 9.99
CA ASN A 471 -1.15 -11.69 9.32
C ASN A 471 -0.05 -11.25 10.31
N ASP A 472 0.71 -12.20 10.84
CA ASP A 472 1.89 -11.94 11.66
C ASP A 472 3.16 -12.32 10.88
N PHE A 473 4.31 -11.98 11.44
CA PHE A 473 5.59 -12.46 10.94
C PHE A 473 5.65 -13.99 11.05
N VAL A 474 5.90 -14.65 9.92
CA VAL A 474 6.16 -16.10 9.85
C VAL A 474 7.33 -16.41 10.78
N ARG A 475 7.11 -17.20 11.83
CA ARG A 475 8.23 -17.65 12.66
C ARG A 475 9.06 -18.66 11.92
N ALA A 476 10.29 -18.83 12.41
CA ALA A 476 11.20 -19.80 11.86
C ALA A 476 10.51 -21.14 11.70
N ASP A 477 9.74 -21.61 12.70
CA ASP A 477 9.07 -22.90 12.78
C ASP A 477 7.70 -23.01 12.08
N GLU A 478 7.11 -21.90 11.63
CA GLU A 478 5.76 -21.87 11.08
C GLU A 478 5.76 -21.97 9.54
N GLU A 479 4.78 -22.67 8.98
CA GLU A 479 4.60 -22.76 7.51
C GLU A 479 3.73 -21.64 6.95
N ARG A 480 2.93 -20.98 7.80
CA ARG A 480 1.93 -19.99 7.39
C ARG A 480 2.11 -18.69 8.18
N SER A 481 1.95 -17.55 7.51
CA SER A 481 1.95 -16.21 8.11
C SER A 481 0.64 -15.84 8.80
N ILE A 482 -0.36 -16.71 8.70
CA ILE A 482 -1.71 -16.45 9.19
C ILE A 482 -1.89 -17.22 10.48
N HIS A 483 -2.25 -16.47 11.53
CA HIS A 483 -2.70 -17.03 12.78
C HIS A 483 -4.15 -16.68 13.04
N GLU A 484 -4.78 -17.49 13.88
CA GLU A 484 -6.07 -17.15 14.45
C GLU A 484 -5.90 -16.07 15.50
N ILE A 485 -6.94 -15.26 15.67
CA ILE A 485 -7.09 -14.30 16.75
C ILE A 485 -8.53 -14.34 17.24
N SER A 486 -8.73 -14.35 18.55
CA SER A 486 -10.05 -14.34 19.18
C SER A 486 -10.34 -13.01 19.87
N PHE A 487 -11.60 -12.61 19.89
CA PHE A 487 -12.15 -11.43 20.54
C PHE A 487 -13.28 -11.85 21.47
N SER A 488 -13.24 -11.38 22.71
CA SER A 488 -14.30 -11.58 23.70
C SER A 488 -14.38 -10.37 24.62
N SER A 489 -15.36 -10.35 25.52
CA SER A 489 -15.49 -9.30 26.55
C SER A 489 -14.34 -9.31 27.58
N ILE A 490 -13.61 -10.44 27.69
CA ILE A 490 -12.55 -10.63 28.68
C ILE A 490 -11.16 -10.49 28.05
N HIS A 491 -10.94 -11.13 26.89
CA HIS A 491 -9.64 -11.22 26.25
C HIS A 491 -9.68 -11.00 24.73
N THR A 492 -8.56 -10.52 24.19
CA THR A 492 -8.26 -10.48 22.76
C THR A 492 -6.88 -11.10 22.53
N GLY A 493 -6.74 -11.98 21.55
CA GLY A 493 -5.46 -12.62 21.23
C GLY A 493 -5.63 -14.07 20.81
N SER A 494 -4.53 -14.81 20.83
CA SER A 494 -4.51 -16.24 20.50
C SER A 494 -3.37 -16.92 21.22
N GLU A 495 -3.33 -18.24 21.12
CA GLU A 495 -2.21 -19.02 21.66
C GLU A 495 -0.87 -18.60 21.05
N THR A 496 -0.84 -18.19 19.78
CA THR A 496 0.41 -17.74 19.11
C THR A 496 0.77 -16.31 19.49
N LEU A 497 -0.20 -15.40 19.52
CA LEU A 497 0.03 -13.98 19.82
C LEU A 497 0.15 -13.68 21.33
N GLY A 498 -0.34 -14.59 22.16
CA GLY A 498 -0.66 -14.34 23.56
C GLY A 498 -2.03 -13.66 23.70
N TYR A 499 -2.65 -13.84 24.86
CA TYR A 499 -3.91 -13.18 25.21
C TYR A 499 -3.63 -11.90 25.98
N ILE A 500 -4.29 -10.82 25.59
CA ILE A 500 -4.38 -9.57 26.36
C ILE A 500 -5.81 -9.36 26.83
N ARG A 501 -5.98 -8.63 27.94
CA ARG A 501 -7.31 -8.23 28.38
C ARG A 501 -7.98 -7.34 27.33
N ALA A 502 -9.23 -7.62 26.99
CA ALA A 502 -9.99 -6.84 26.02
C ALA A 502 -10.06 -5.38 26.46
N ARG A 503 -9.90 -4.44 25.50
CA ARG A 503 -9.94 -3.01 25.83
C ARG A 503 -11.39 -2.59 26.09
N ARG A 504 -11.60 -1.81 27.17
CA ARG A 504 -12.94 -1.42 27.62
C ARG A 504 -13.81 -0.72 26.56
N PRO A 505 -13.33 0.16 25.67
CA PRO A 505 -14.16 0.76 24.62
C PRO A 505 -14.05 0.06 23.25
N GLN A 506 -13.66 -1.23 23.19
CA GLN A 506 -13.53 -1.92 21.90
C GLN A 506 -14.92 -2.13 21.27
N SER A 507 -15.06 -1.70 20.02
CA SER A 507 -16.26 -1.83 19.20
C SER A 507 -16.52 -3.29 18.84
N LEU A 508 -17.74 -3.77 19.09
CA LEU A 508 -18.17 -5.10 18.67
C LEU A 508 -18.28 -5.14 17.15
N ALA A 509 -18.90 -4.14 16.51
CA ALA A 509 -19.03 -4.08 15.05
C ALA A 509 -17.67 -4.13 14.34
N LYS A 510 -16.65 -3.42 14.85
CA LYS A 510 -15.29 -3.50 14.30
C LYS A 510 -14.72 -4.91 14.41
N CYS A 511 -14.90 -5.60 15.54
CA CYS A 511 -14.43 -6.98 15.70
C CYS A 511 -15.18 -7.93 14.77
N THR A 512 -16.49 -7.77 14.64
CA THR A 512 -17.33 -8.50 13.69
C THR A 512 -16.81 -8.32 12.26
N ALA A 513 -16.53 -7.08 11.84
CA ALA A 513 -15.98 -6.78 10.53
C ALA A 513 -14.57 -7.38 10.34
N LEU A 514 -13.70 -7.30 11.35
CA LEU A 514 -12.37 -7.92 11.29
C LEU A 514 -12.44 -9.44 11.10
N THR A 515 -13.39 -10.12 11.74
CA THR A 515 -13.62 -11.56 11.48
C THR A 515 -14.22 -11.84 10.11
N GLY A 516 -14.89 -10.85 9.50
CA GLY A 516 -15.53 -10.90 8.19
C GLY A 516 -14.64 -10.53 7.01
N ALA A 517 -13.47 -9.93 7.27
CA ALA A 517 -12.51 -9.47 6.27
C ALA A 517 -11.75 -10.61 5.56
N ALA A 518 -12.50 -11.61 5.08
CA ALA A 518 -11.97 -12.82 4.46
C ALA A 518 -11.19 -12.54 3.17
N THR A 519 -11.50 -11.45 2.46
CA THR A 519 -10.80 -11.04 1.23
C THR A 519 -9.29 -10.89 1.48
N ASP A 520 -8.91 -10.22 2.56
CA ASP A 520 -7.50 -10.02 2.91
C ASP A 520 -6.83 -11.33 3.29
N ALA A 521 -7.46 -12.15 4.14
CA ALA A 521 -6.91 -13.43 4.55
C ALA A 521 -6.78 -14.41 3.36
N PHE A 522 -7.77 -14.44 2.47
CA PHE A 522 -7.78 -15.29 1.29
C PHE A 522 -6.69 -14.86 0.30
N ILE A 523 -6.63 -13.57 -0.04
CA ILE A 523 -5.67 -13.08 -1.02
C ILE A 523 -4.23 -13.10 -0.46
N LEU A 524 -4.03 -12.70 0.79
CA LEU A 524 -2.70 -12.67 1.40
C LEU A 524 -2.19 -14.05 1.81
N GLY A 525 -3.10 -14.98 2.12
CA GLY A 525 -2.79 -16.32 2.63
C GLY A 525 -2.86 -17.44 1.62
N MET A 526 -4.01 -17.60 0.97
CA MET A 526 -4.25 -18.74 0.05
C MET A 526 -3.64 -18.49 -1.33
N LEU A 527 -3.71 -17.24 -1.80
CA LEU A 527 -3.14 -16.90 -3.11
C LEU A 527 -1.67 -16.50 -3.05
N ASP A 528 -1.06 -16.45 -1.85
CA ASP A 528 0.26 -15.86 -1.50
C ASP A 528 1.27 -15.74 -2.65
N ARG A 529 0.97 -14.78 -3.54
CA ARG A 529 1.78 -14.45 -4.69
C ARG A 529 2.02 -12.96 -4.56
N ILE A 530 3.29 -12.59 -4.69
CA ILE A 530 3.75 -11.19 -4.71
C ILE A 530 2.87 -10.30 -5.61
N ARG A 531 2.32 -10.90 -6.67
CA ARG A 531 1.39 -10.31 -7.64
C ARG A 531 0.15 -9.71 -6.98
N TYR A 532 -0.55 -10.46 -6.13
CA TYR A 532 -1.78 -9.98 -5.50
C TYR A 532 -1.51 -9.03 -4.33
N ARG A 533 -0.42 -9.27 -3.59
CA ARG A 533 0.00 -8.37 -2.50
C ARG A 533 0.31 -6.96 -3.01
N PHE A 534 1.02 -6.87 -4.14
CA PHE A 534 1.29 -5.59 -4.79
C PHE A 534 -0.01 -4.84 -5.11
N TRP A 535 -0.98 -5.50 -5.73
CA TRP A 535 -2.24 -4.85 -6.12
C TRP A 535 -3.14 -4.51 -4.95
N LEU A 536 -3.18 -5.33 -3.90
CA LEU A 536 -3.91 -4.96 -2.69
C LEU A 536 -3.35 -3.71 -2.02
N GLU A 537 -2.03 -3.54 -2.04
CA GLU A 537 -1.38 -2.34 -1.50
C GLU A 537 -1.59 -1.13 -2.41
N VAL A 538 -1.40 -1.30 -3.73
CA VAL A 538 -1.55 -0.24 -4.73
C VAL A 538 -3.00 0.23 -4.88
N LEU A 539 -3.99 -0.67 -4.77
CA LEU A 539 -5.39 -0.28 -4.84
C LEU A 539 -5.97 0.06 -3.47
N ASN A 540 -5.20 -0.19 -2.40
CA ASN A 540 -5.61 -0.03 -1.01
C ASN A 540 -6.95 -0.74 -0.69
N LEU A 541 -7.26 -1.85 -1.39
CA LEU A 541 -8.52 -2.60 -1.23
C LEU A 541 -8.50 -3.54 0.00
N CYS A 542 -7.73 -3.19 1.02
CA CYS A 542 -7.65 -3.95 2.25
C CYS A 542 -8.95 -3.77 3.05
N MET A 543 -9.61 -4.89 3.37
CA MET A 543 -10.76 -4.94 4.28
C MET A 543 -10.35 -5.13 5.73
N GLY A 544 -9.07 -5.35 6.01
CA GLY A 544 -8.50 -5.45 7.36
C GLY A 544 -8.30 -4.08 8.02
N ASP A 545 -8.12 -4.10 9.33
CA ASP A 545 -7.77 -2.92 10.12
C ASP A 545 -6.88 -3.33 11.29
N PHE A 546 -6.23 -2.36 11.90
CA PHE A 546 -5.31 -2.56 13.00
C PHE A 546 -6.07 -2.67 14.32
N ILE A 547 -5.61 -3.60 15.15
CA ILE A 547 -6.02 -3.73 16.54
C ILE A 547 -4.84 -3.26 17.40
N PRO A 548 -4.97 -2.12 18.10
CA PRO A 548 -3.88 -1.62 18.90
C PRO A 548 -3.69 -2.50 20.14
N PHE A 549 -2.66 -3.32 20.16
CA PHE A 549 -2.19 -3.98 21.37
C PHE A 549 -1.46 -2.92 22.23
N ARG A 550 -1.92 -2.64 23.47
CA ARG A 550 -1.02 -1.94 24.41
C ARG A 550 0.06 -2.95 24.75
N ARG A 551 1.32 -2.68 24.37
CA ARG A 551 2.44 -3.44 24.92
C ARG A 551 2.32 -3.41 26.45
N ARG A 552 2.56 -4.57 27.08
CA ARG A 552 2.78 -4.63 28.54
C ARG A 552 3.78 -3.53 28.86
N GLU A 553 3.42 -2.59 29.73
CA GLU A 553 4.32 -1.51 30.11
C GLU A 553 5.63 -2.15 30.56
N ARG A 554 6.76 -1.70 29.98
CA ARG A 554 8.06 -2.24 30.37
C ARG A 554 8.21 -2.06 31.88
N PRO A 555 8.83 -3.02 32.59
CA PRO A 555 9.03 -2.91 34.04
C PRO A 555 9.56 -1.54 34.46
N VAL A 556 10.50 -0.98 33.69
CA VAL A 556 11.04 0.37 33.88
C VAL A 556 9.97 1.47 33.86
N VAL A 557 9.00 1.44 32.93
CA VAL A 557 7.91 2.41 32.85
C VAL A 557 6.95 2.23 34.02
N GLN A 558 6.69 0.99 34.43
CA GLN A 558 5.88 0.70 35.62
C GLN A 558 6.55 1.22 36.89
N THR A 559 7.85 0.97 37.05
CA THR A 559 8.64 1.48 38.17
C THR A 559 8.68 3.02 38.19
N LEU A 560 8.83 3.66 37.03
CA LEU A 560 8.79 5.13 36.94
C LEU A 560 7.41 5.69 37.31
N LYS A 561 6.32 5.05 36.86
CA LYS A 561 4.94 5.43 37.25
C LYS A 561 4.59 5.14 38.71
N GLN A 562 5.32 4.24 39.36
CA GLN A 562 5.16 3.99 40.80
C GLN A 562 5.98 4.97 41.65
N LYS A 563 7.02 5.58 41.07
CA LYS A 563 7.88 6.57 41.72
C LYS A 563 7.40 8.01 41.52
N LEU A 564 6.78 8.30 40.37
CA LEU A 564 6.01 9.51 40.11
C LEU A 564 4.62 9.38 40.72
#